data_AF-A0A8T6PBJ3-F1
#
_entry.id   AF-A0A8T6PBJ3-F1
#
_cell.length_a   1.000
_cell.length_b   1.000
_cell.length_c   1.000
_cell.angle_alpha   90.00
_cell.angle_beta   90.00
_cell.angle_gamma   90.00
#
_symmetry.space_group_name_H-M   'P 1'
#
loop_
_entity.id
_entity.type
_entity.pdbx_description
1 polymer ?
#
loop_
_entity_poly.entity_id
_entity_poly.type
_entity_poly.pdbx_seq_one_letter_code
_entity_poly.pdbx_strand_id
1 'polypeptide(L)'
;MSKTFDELMKVLDEKGKIEDEVAKKIIEEHGALSDEEKKQLASAIKMKKALTESKDDADKKDDGEVGMDDYLAALSVMDSDDASEEDKKKAKEAIEKFESQ
;
A
#
# COMPACT_ATOMS: atom_id res chain seq x y z
N MET A 1 17.46 18.09 -15.66
CA MET A 1 16.18 17.37 -15.49
C MET A 1 15.47 17.41 -16.81
N SER A 2 15.16 16.23 -17.38
CA SER A 2 14.45 16.12 -18.66
C SER A 2 12.96 16.37 -18.47
N LYS A 3 12.33 17.03 -19.46
CA LYS A 3 10.87 17.27 -19.47
C LYS A 3 10.06 15.96 -19.37
N THR A 4 10.59 14.89 -19.98
CA THR A 4 10.05 13.53 -19.90
C THR A 4 9.93 13.03 -18.46
N PHE A 5 10.93 13.31 -17.61
CA PHE A 5 10.95 12.87 -16.22
C PHE A 5 9.93 13.64 -15.37
N ASP A 6 9.87 14.95 -15.54
CA ASP A 6 8.93 15.81 -14.81
C ASP A 6 7.47 15.44 -15.11
N GLU A 7 7.14 15.14 -16.37
CA GLU A 7 5.80 14.69 -16.75
C GLU A 7 5.46 13.32 -16.16
N LEU A 8 6.40 12.37 -16.20
CA LEU A 8 6.16 11.04 -15.61
C LEU A 8 6.02 11.12 -14.10
N MET A 9 6.81 11.96 -13.42
CA MET A 9 6.63 12.21 -11.99
C MET A 9 5.27 12.82 -11.68
N LYS A 10 4.80 13.80 -12.47
CA LYS A 10 3.44 14.35 -12.29
C LYS A 10 2.36 13.28 -12.44
N VAL A 11 2.45 12.44 -13.47
CA VAL A 11 1.48 11.35 -13.68
C VAL A 11 1.53 10.35 -12.52
N LEU A 12 2.73 10.02 -12.06
CA LEU A 12 2.91 9.17 -10.88
C LEU A 12 2.31 9.83 -9.64
N ASP A 13 2.48 11.14 -9.45
CA ASP A 13 1.96 11.91 -8.33
C ASP A 13 0.44 12.00 -8.33
N GLU A 14 -0.17 12.30 -9.48
CA GLU A 14 -1.62 12.42 -9.63
C GLU A 14 -2.35 11.08 -9.60
N LYS A 15 -1.83 10.07 -10.33
CA LYS A 15 -2.53 8.78 -10.51
C LYS A 15 -2.06 7.68 -9.57
N GLY A 16 -0.93 7.89 -8.89
CA GLY A 16 -0.28 6.85 -8.06
C GLY A 16 0.44 5.77 -8.85
N LYS A 17 0.16 5.65 -10.16
CA LYS A 17 0.77 4.71 -11.09
C LYS A 17 1.01 5.38 -12.44
N ILE A 18 2.09 5.01 -13.09
CA ILE A 18 2.31 5.36 -14.49
C ILE A 18 1.92 4.14 -15.31
N GLU A 19 0.94 4.30 -16.21
CA GLU A 19 0.59 3.26 -17.18
C GLU A 19 1.62 3.21 -18.31
N ASP A 20 1.99 2.02 -18.77
CA ASP A 20 2.98 1.81 -19.82
C ASP A 20 2.69 2.60 -21.10
N GLU A 21 1.42 2.79 -21.44
CA GLU A 21 1.02 3.58 -22.61
C GLU A 21 1.31 5.07 -22.44
N VAL A 22 1.07 5.60 -21.22
CA VAL A 22 1.37 7.00 -20.89
C VAL A 22 2.89 7.20 -20.82
N ALA A 23 3.61 6.23 -20.24
CA ALA A 23 5.07 6.22 -20.22
C ALA A 23 5.66 6.29 -21.63
N LYS A 24 5.18 5.43 -22.54
CA LYS A 24 5.63 5.40 -23.93
C LYS A 24 5.35 6.70 -24.66
N LYS A 25 4.15 7.26 -24.55
CA LYS A 25 3.80 8.53 -25.21
C LYS A 25 4.71 9.67 -24.78
N ILE A 26 4.96 9.81 -23.48
CA ILE A 26 5.80 10.88 -22.94
C ILE A 26 7.25 10.69 -23.40
N ILE A 27 7.75 9.45 -23.43
CA ILE A 27 9.09 9.11 -23.93
C ILE A 27 9.21 9.38 -25.44
N GLU A 28 8.17 9.13 -26.23
CA GLU A 28 8.14 9.44 -27.67
C GLU A 28 8.06 10.94 -27.95
N GLU A 29 7.30 11.72 -27.15
CA GLU A 29 7.15 13.18 -27.33
C GLU A 29 8.37 13.98 -26.86
N HIS A 30 8.93 13.63 -25.70
CA HIS A 30 9.97 14.43 -25.05
C HIS A 30 11.37 13.84 -25.17
N GLY A 31 11.48 12.62 -25.71
CA GLY A 31 12.73 11.92 -25.90
C GLY A 31 13.07 10.95 -24.77
N ALA A 32 13.98 10.03 -25.07
CA ALA A 32 14.40 8.97 -24.17
C ALA A 32 14.99 9.54 -22.86
N LEU A 33 14.54 8.99 -21.74
CA LEU A 33 15.13 9.24 -20.43
C LEU A 33 16.55 8.67 -20.37
N SER A 34 17.44 9.39 -19.69
CA SER A 34 18.76 8.86 -19.34
C SER A 34 18.61 7.66 -18.39
N ASP A 35 19.58 6.75 -18.37
CA ASP A 35 19.56 5.58 -17.46
C ASP A 35 19.39 5.98 -15.98
N GLU A 36 19.96 7.12 -15.59
CA GLU A 36 19.83 7.67 -14.25
C GLU A 36 18.37 8.10 -13.94
N GLU A 37 17.71 8.76 -14.88
CA GLU A 37 16.31 9.20 -14.77
C GLU A 37 15.34 8.01 -14.79
N LYS A 38 15.62 6.98 -15.60
CA LYS A 38 14.85 5.72 -15.59
C LYS A 38 14.94 5.03 -14.23
N LYS A 39 16.13 5.01 -13.63
CA LYS A 39 16.36 4.38 -12.33
C LYS A 39 15.64 5.13 -11.22
N GLN A 40 15.69 6.47 -11.24
CA GLN A 40 14.93 7.31 -10.32
C GLN A 40 13.42 7.11 -10.48
N LEU A 41 12.92 7.05 -11.71
CA LEU A 41 11.50 6.83 -11.99
C LEU A 41 11.05 5.44 -11.52
N ALA A 42 11.83 4.40 -11.81
CA ALA A 42 11.56 3.04 -11.33
C ALA A 42 11.55 2.97 -9.79
N SER A 43 12.48 3.65 -9.12
CA SER A 43 12.50 3.77 -7.66
C SER A 43 11.28 4.52 -7.13
N ALA A 44 10.89 5.63 -7.76
CA ALA A 44 9.72 6.41 -7.38
C ALA A 44 8.43 5.60 -7.57
N ILE A 45 8.28 4.90 -8.70
CA ILE A 45 7.15 3.98 -8.96
C ILE A 45 7.12 2.90 -7.88
N LYS A 46 8.26 2.29 -7.56
CA LYS A 46 8.33 1.21 -6.56
C LYS A 46 8.00 1.71 -5.15
N MET A 47 8.42 2.93 -4.81
CA MET A 47 8.13 3.56 -3.52
C MET A 47 6.68 4.02 -3.40
N LYS A 48 6.11 4.62 -4.46
CA LYS A 48 4.69 4.95 -4.53
C LYS A 48 3.83 3.71 -4.52
N LYS A 49 4.19 2.68 -5.30
CA LYS A 49 3.54 1.39 -5.32
C LYS A 49 3.57 0.75 -3.94
N ALA A 50 4.71 0.76 -3.25
CA ALA A 50 4.79 0.32 -1.85
C ALA A 50 3.91 1.15 -0.91
N LEU A 51 3.82 2.47 -1.09
CA LEU A 51 2.92 3.31 -0.29
C LEU A 51 1.43 3.05 -0.57
N THR A 52 1.06 2.74 -1.81
CA THR A 52 -0.33 2.45 -2.20
C THR A 52 -0.72 0.99 -1.94
N GLU A 53 0.20 0.03 -2.09
CA GLU A 53 0.03 -1.38 -1.71
C GLU A 53 0.18 -1.59 -0.20
N SER A 54 0.72 -0.63 0.57
CA SER A 54 0.61 -0.66 2.04
C SER A 54 -0.83 -0.44 2.54
N LYS A 55 -1.81 -0.34 1.64
CA LYS A 55 -3.24 -0.49 1.96
C LYS A 55 -3.88 -1.82 1.51
N ASP A 56 -3.19 -2.62 0.70
CA ASP A 56 -3.75 -3.86 0.11
C ASP A 56 -2.86 -5.10 0.25
N ASP A 57 -1.63 -5.00 0.77
CA ASP A 57 -0.70 -6.14 0.95
C ASP A 57 -0.38 -6.38 2.44
N ALA A 58 -1.40 -6.30 3.27
CA ALA A 58 -1.48 -7.06 4.53
C ALA A 58 -1.96 -8.51 4.28
N ASP A 59 -1.80 -9.04 3.06
CA ASP A 59 -2.06 -10.44 2.71
C ASP A 59 -0.77 -11.27 2.70
N LYS A 60 0.12 -10.98 3.65
CA LYS A 60 1.30 -11.82 3.90
C LYS A 60 1.02 -12.77 5.06
N LYS A 61 0.18 -13.77 4.76
CA LYS A 61 0.08 -15.06 5.47
C LYS A 61 0.30 -14.97 6.98
N ASP A 62 -0.78 -14.67 7.67
CA ASP A 62 -0.87 -14.89 9.10
C ASP A 62 -0.90 -16.40 9.36
N ASP A 63 0.24 -16.93 9.79
CA ASP A 63 0.35 -18.23 10.44
C ASP A 63 -0.20 -18.09 11.88
N GLY A 64 -1.44 -17.62 12.03
CA GLY A 64 -2.14 -17.52 13.31
C GLY A 64 -1.51 -16.62 14.39
N GLU A 65 -0.56 -15.75 14.04
CA GLU A 65 0.04 -14.79 14.96
C GLU A 65 -0.76 -13.49 14.93
N VAL A 66 -1.80 -13.43 15.78
CA VAL A 66 -2.53 -12.18 16.03
C VAL A 66 -1.53 -11.08 16.39
N GLY A 67 -1.49 -9.99 15.63
CA GLY A 67 -0.59 -8.88 15.88
C GLY A 67 -1.13 -7.92 16.95
N MET A 68 -0.28 -7.01 17.42
CA MET A 68 -0.70 -5.92 18.31
C MET A 68 -1.82 -5.07 17.68
N ASP A 69 -1.79 -4.87 16.36
CA ASP A 69 -2.82 -4.13 15.64
C ASP A 69 -4.17 -4.85 15.65
N ASP A 70 -4.18 -6.20 15.53
CA ASP A 70 -5.38 -7.01 15.65
C ASP A 70 -5.93 -7.03 17.08
N TYR A 71 -5.06 -7.04 18.09
CA TYR A 71 -5.44 -6.91 19.50
C TYR A 71 -6.12 -5.56 19.78
N LEU A 72 -5.54 -4.46 19.28
CA LEU A 72 -6.12 -3.13 19.45
C LEU A 72 -7.46 -2.99 18.69
N ALA A 73 -7.55 -3.54 17.49
CA ALA A 73 -8.80 -3.58 16.73
C ALA A 73 -9.88 -4.39 17.46
N ALA A 74 -9.51 -5.53 18.03
CA ALA A 74 -10.41 -6.38 18.80
C ALA A 74 -10.91 -5.70 20.08
N LEU A 75 -10.04 -5.01 20.82
CA LEU A 75 -10.46 -4.20 21.98
C LEU A 75 -11.44 -3.11 21.56
N SER A 76 -11.18 -2.42 20.45
CA SER A 76 -12.08 -1.41 19.91
C SER A 76 -13.46 -1.97 19.53
N VAL A 77 -13.52 -3.20 19.02
CA VAL A 77 -14.77 -3.89 18.68
C VAL A 77 -15.52 -4.32 19.95
N MET A 78 -14.81 -4.78 20.98
CA MET A 78 -15.40 -5.17 22.27
C MET A 78 -16.03 -3.97 23.00
N ASP A 79 -15.40 -2.80 22.91
CA ASP A 79 -15.91 -1.55 23.48
C ASP A 79 -17.01 -0.89 22.63
N SER A 80 -17.29 -1.41 21.42
CA SER A 80 -18.34 -0.87 20.55
C SER A 80 -19.70 -1.52 20.83
N ASP A 81 -20.67 -0.71 21.27
CA ASP A 81 -22.06 -1.16 21.49
C ASP A 81 -22.76 -1.60 20.19
N ASP A 82 -22.36 -1.05 19.03
CA ASP A 82 -22.91 -1.35 17.70
C ASP A 82 -22.31 -2.62 17.05
N ALA A 83 -21.27 -3.22 17.63
CA ALA A 83 -20.67 -4.41 17.06
C ALA A 83 -21.56 -5.65 17.24
N SER A 84 -21.67 -6.47 16.18
CA SER A 84 -22.45 -7.69 16.19
C SER A 84 -21.87 -8.72 17.17
N GLU A 85 -22.71 -9.62 17.71
CA GLU A 85 -22.27 -10.74 18.56
C GLU A 85 -21.17 -11.59 17.89
N GLU A 86 -21.22 -11.75 16.57
CA GLU A 86 -20.19 -12.48 15.81
C GLU A 86 -18.85 -11.73 15.75
N ASP A 87 -18.88 -10.41 15.64
CA ASP A 87 -17.70 -9.55 15.62
C ASP A 87 -17.04 -9.49 17.00
N LYS A 88 -17.86 -9.37 18.07
CA LYS A 88 -17.39 -9.45 19.46
C LYS A 88 -16.76 -10.80 19.78
N LYS A 89 -17.31 -11.90 19.24
CA LYS A 89 -16.73 -13.24 19.40
C LYS A 89 -15.37 -13.37 18.73
N LYS A 90 -15.24 -12.92 17.47
CA LYS A 90 -13.96 -12.91 16.73
C LYS A 90 -12.91 -12.03 17.42
N ALA A 91 -13.33 -10.85 17.88
CA ALA A 91 -12.48 -9.95 18.65
C ALA A 91 -11.98 -10.60 19.93
N LYS A 92 -12.85 -11.28 20.68
CA LYS A 92 -12.46 -12.02 21.89
C LYS A 92 -11.45 -13.14 21.60
N GLU A 93 -11.65 -13.90 20.53
CA GLU A 93 -10.70 -14.95 20.11
C GLU A 93 -9.33 -14.36 19.71
N ALA A 94 -9.31 -13.18 19.08
CA ALA A 94 -8.07 -12.48 18.77
C ALA A 94 -7.35 -12.01 20.05
N ILE A 95 -8.08 -11.43 21.00
CA ILE A 95 -7.56 -11.01 22.31
C ILE A 95 -6.94 -12.20 23.05
N GLU A 96 -7.68 -13.32 23.18
CA GLU A 96 -7.17 -14.52 23.88
C GLU A 96 -5.93 -15.11 23.21
N LYS A 97 -5.87 -15.12 21.88
CA LYS A 97 -4.70 -15.63 21.15
C LYS A 97 -3.48 -14.74 21.36
N PHE A 98 -3.64 -13.42 21.35
CA PHE A 98 -2.54 -12.48 21.60
C PHE A 98 -2.04 -12.55 23.05
N GLU A 99 -2.94 -12.63 24.03
CA GLU A 99 -2.58 -12.72 25.45
C GLU A 99 -1.99 -14.08 25.84
N SER A 100 -2.21 -15.13 25.02
CA SER A 100 -1.69 -16.48 25.25
C SER A 100 -0.40 -16.80 24.46
N GLN A 101 0.11 -15.87 23.64
CA GLN A 101 1.45 -15.97 23.04
C GLN A 101 2.56 -15.74 24.08
#